data_AF-Q45VP8-F1
#
_entry.id   AF-Q45VP8-F1
#
_cell.length_a   1.000
_cell.length_b   1.000
_cell.length_c   1.000
_cell.angle_alpha   90.00
_cell.angle_beta   90.00
_cell.angle_gamma   90.00
#
_symmetry.space_group_name_H-M   'P 1'
#
loop_
_entity.id
_entity.type
_entity.pdbx_description
1 polymer ?
#
loop_
_entity_poly.entity_id
_entity_poly.type
_entity_poly.pdbx_seq_one_letter_code
_entity_poly.pdbx_strand_id
1 'polypeptide(L)'
;DMILLDDNFASIVTGVEQGRLIFDNLKKSIAYTLTKNIPELTPYLIYITVSVPLPLGCITILMIELATDIFPSVSLAYEKAESDIMHLKPRNPRKDRLVNESLAAYSYFQIGAIQSFAGFTDYFTAMAQEGWYPLLCVGLRSHWEDVHLQDLQDSYGQEWTYAQRLYQQYTCYTVFFISIEICQIADVLIRKTRRLSIFQQGFFRN
;
A
#
# COMPACT_ATOMS: atom_id res chain seq x y z
N ASP A 1 32.73 -1.20 -7.80
CA ASP A 1 34.01 -0.46 -7.87
C ASP A 1 33.93 0.78 -7.01
N MET A 2 34.98 1.05 -6.24
CA MET A 2 35.06 2.14 -5.27
C MET A 2 36.51 2.63 -5.24
N ILE A 3 36.71 3.96 -5.22
CA ILE A 3 38.02 4.59 -5.06
C ILE A 3 38.06 5.21 -3.66
N LEU A 4 39.13 4.95 -2.91
CA LEU A 4 39.37 5.57 -1.62
C LEU A 4 40.11 6.89 -1.88
N LEU A 5 39.53 8.01 -1.46
CA LEU A 5 40.13 9.34 -1.66
C LEU A 5 41.20 9.66 -0.61
N ASP A 6 41.14 9.00 0.54
CA ASP A 6 41.96 9.24 1.73
C ASP A 6 42.95 8.10 2.03
N ASP A 7 43.07 7.11 1.14
CA ASP A 7 43.88 5.89 1.29
C ASP A 7 43.67 5.13 2.62
N ASN A 8 42.54 5.39 3.29
CA ASN A 8 42.25 4.80 4.59
C ASN A 8 41.56 3.44 4.45
N PHE A 9 42.25 2.37 4.83
CA PHE A 9 41.69 1.02 4.81
C PHE A 9 40.51 0.83 5.78
N ALA A 10 40.34 1.69 6.79
CA ALA A 10 39.16 1.67 7.66
C ALA A 10 37.86 1.91 6.88
N SER A 11 37.91 2.67 5.78
CA SER A 11 36.77 2.94 4.90
C SER A 11 36.17 1.66 4.30
N ILE A 12 36.94 0.58 4.18
CA ILE A 12 36.43 -0.73 3.74
C ILE A 12 35.48 -1.32 4.80
N VAL A 13 35.84 -1.21 6.08
CA VAL A 13 35.01 -1.72 7.19
C VAL A 13 33.68 -0.96 7.23
N THR A 14 33.74 0.37 7.14
CA THR A 14 32.55 1.23 7.04
C THR A 14 31.71 0.91 5.80
N GLY A 15 32.36 0.65 4.66
CA GLY A 15 31.67 0.25 3.43
C GLY A 15 30.92 -1.08 3.57
N VAL A 16 31.49 -2.07 4.26
CA VAL A 16 30.82 -3.34 4.56
C VAL A 16 29.63 -3.13 5.50
N GLU A 17 29.77 -2.28 6.52
CA GLU A 17 28.69 -1.93 7.45
C GLU A 17 27.52 -1.30 6.71
N GLN A 18 27.77 -0.24 5.92
CA GLN A 18 26.75 0.46 5.15
C GLN A 18 26.12 -0.44 4.08
N GLY A 19 26.91 -1.31 3.44
CA GLY A 19 26.42 -2.28 2.47
C GLY A 19 25.47 -3.32 3.08
N ARG A 20 25.69 -3.74 4.32
CA ARG A 20 24.76 -4.62 5.05
C ARG A 20 23.50 -3.88 5.49
N LEU A 21 23.66 -2.66 6.01
CA LEU A 21 22.56 -1.80 6.47
C LEU A 21 21.60 -1.48 5.32
N ILE A 22 22.10 -1.02 4.17
CA ILE A 22 21.26 -0.67 3.03
C ILE A 22 20.52 -1.89 2.48
N PHE A 23 21.13 -3.08 2.51
CA PHE A 23 20.48 -4.29 2.04
C PHE A 23 19.25 -4.64 2.89
N ASP A 24 19.36 -4.56 4.22
CA ASP A 24 18.21 -4.81 5.11
C ASP A 24 17.15 -3.72 5.04
N ASN A 25 17.56 -2.46 4.88
CA ASN A 25 16.63 -1.34 4.72
C ASN A 25 15.89 -1.37 3.38
N LEU A 26 16.56 -1.77 2.30
CA LEU A 26 15.90 -1.98 1.00
C LEU A 26 14.84 -3.08 1.08
N LYS A 27 15.04 -4.12 1.88
CA LYS A 27 13.98 -5.13 2.11
C LYS A 27 12.75 -4.52 2.78
N LYS A 28 12.93 -3.61 3.75
CA LYS A 28 11.83 -2.92 4.43
C LYS A 28 11.08 -2.02 3.45
N SER A 29 11.81 -1.21 2.69
CA SER A 29 11.25 -0.31 1.67
C SER A 29 10.49 -1.08 0.58
N ILE A 30 11.06 -2.15 0.04
CA ILE A 30 10.38 -3.00 -0.95
C ILE A 30 9.13 -3.66 -0.33
N ALA A 31 9.23 -4.20 0.88
CA ALA A 31 8.09 -4.84 1.51
C ALA A 31 6.91 -3.88 1.77
N TYR A 32 7.21 -2.61 2.06
CA TYR A 32 6.23 -1.53 2.16
C TYR A 32 5.56 -1.28 0.80
N THR A 33 6.35 -0.99 -0.24
CA THR A 33 5.81 -0.70 -1.58
C THR A 33 5.04 -1.88 -2.18
N LEU A 34 5.37 -3.13 -1.86
CA LEU A 34 4.60 -4.28 -2.38
C LEU A 34 3.25 -4.44 -1.69
N THR A 35 3.09 -4.02 -0.43
CA THR A 35 1.88 -4.32 0.36
C THR A 35 0.62 -3.69 -0.24
N LYS A 36 0.73 -2.43 -0.67
CA LYS A 36 -0.35 -1.64 -1.28
C LYS A 36 -0.82 -2.09 -2.66
N ASN A 37 -0.03 -2.90 -3.38
CA ASN A 37 -0.45 -3.40 -4.69
C ASN A 37 -1.73 -4.25 -4.59
N ILE A 38 -1.99 -4.86 -3.43
CA ILE A 38 -3.19 -5.69 -3.20
C ILE A 38 -4.46 -4.84 -3.06
N PRO A 39 -4.54 -3.82 -2.18
CA PRO A 39 -5.69 -2.92 -2.16
C PRO A 39 -5.83 -2.08 -3.44
N GLU A 40 -4.79 -1.92 -4.26
CA GLU A 40 -4.92 -1.29 -5.58
C GLU A 40 -5.53 -2.23 -6.64
N LEU A 41 -5.16 -3.52 -6.62
CA LEU A 41 -5.65 -4.51 -7.58
C LEU A 41 -7.05 -5.04 -7.24
N THR A 42 -7.34 -5.27 -5.96
CA THR A 42 -8.59 -5.91 -5.53
C THR A 42 -9.86 -5.14 -5.94
N PRO A 43 -9.92 -3.79 -5.96
CA PRO A 43 -11.04 -3.03 -6.52
C PRO A 43 -11.40 -3.44 -7.94
N TYR A 44 -10.40 -3.64 -8.82
CA TYR A 44 -10.62 -4.05 -10.21
C TYR A 44 -11.11 -5.49 -10.29
N LEU A 45 -10.59 -6.38 -9.44
CA LEU A 45 -11.06 -7.77 -9.38
C LEU A 45 -12.53 -7.83 -8.97
N ILE A 46 -12.95 -7.08 -7.95
CA ILE A 46 -14.35 -7.02 -7.50
C ILE A 46 -15.24 -6.31 -8.53
N TYR A 47 -14.75 -5.24 -9.14
CA TYR A 47 -15.43 -4.54 -10.25
C TYR A 47 -15.73 -5.46 -11.44
N ILE A 48 -14.81 -6.37 -11.80
CA ILE A 48 -15.00 -7.32 -12.91
C ILE A 48 -15.90 -8.49 -12.48
N THR A 49 -15.66 -9.07 -11.30
CA THR A 49 -16.32 -10.32 -10.88
C THR A 49 -17.73 -10.09 -10.32
N VAL A 50 -17.93 -9.03 -9.54
CA VAL A 50 -19.21 -8.69 -8.87
C VAL A 50 -19.98 -7.60 -9.63
N SER A 51 -19.33 -6.92 -10.59
CA SER A 51 -19.94 -5.85 -11.39
C SER A 51 -20.50 -4.71 -10.52
N VAL A 52 -19.74 -4.31 -9.50
CA VAL A 52 -20.02 -3.10 -8.70
C VAL A 52 -19.51 -1.83 -9.39
N PRO A 53 -19.93 -0.62 -9.01
CA PRO A 53 -19.30 0.63 -9.47
C PRO A 53 -17.81 0.65 -9.09
N LEU A 54 -16.96 1.23 -9.94
CA LEU A 54 -15.51 1.18 -9.74
C LEU A 54 -15.15 1.78 -8.35
N PRO A 55 -14.46 1.03 -7.47
CA PRO A 55 -14.10 1.56 -6.14
C PRO A 55 -12.87 2.46 -6.14
N LEU A 56 -11.92 2.24 -7.05
CA LEU A 56 -10.67 2.98 -7.13
C LEU A 56 -10.28 3.25 -8.59
N GLY A 57 -10.04 4.51 -8.93
CA GLY A 57 -9.67 4.93 -10.29
C GLY A 57 -8.17 4.77 -10.59
N CYS A 58 -7.81 4.68 -11.88
CA CYS A 58 -6.40 4.61 -12.28
C CYS A 58 -5.61 5.86 -11.87
N ILE A 59 -6.25 7.04 -11.90
CA ILE A 59 -5.58 8.30 -11.54
C ILE A 59 -5.23 8.33 -10.05
N THR A 60 -6.12 7.83 -9.17
CA THR A 60 -5.85 7.76 -7.74
C THR A 60 -4.73 6.76 -7.43
N ILE A 61 -4.65 5.64 -8.16
CA ILE A 61 -3.50 4.71 -8.05
C ILE A 61 -2.18 5.40 -8.39
N LEU A 62 -2.14 6.15 -9.50
CA LEU A 62 -0.93 6.88 -9.89
C LEU A 62 -0.51 7.90 -8.83
N MET A 63 -1.47 8.54 -8.16
CA MET A 63 -1.17 9.45 -7.04
C MET A 63 -0.55 8.72 -5.85
N ILE A 64 -1.04 7.51 -5.53
CA ILE A 64 -0.46 6.68 -4.46
C ILE A 64 0.98 6.29 -4.82
N GLU A 65 1.17 5.68 -5.99
CA GLU A 65 2.46 5.18 -6.48
C GLU A 65 3.53 6.26 -6.63
N LEU A 66 3.15 7.43 -7.17
CA LEU A 66 4.13 8.44 -7.60
C LEU A 66 4.23 9.65 -6.68
N ALA A 67 3.30 9.87 -5.76
CA ALA A 67 3.33 11.05 -4.90
C ALA A 67 3.43 10.70 -3.42
N THR A 68 2.43 10.01 -2.87
CA THR A 68 2.33 9.82 -1.41
C THR A 68 3.35 8.82 -0.88
N ASP A 69 3.56 7.70 -1.56
CA ASP A 69 4.39 6.61 -1.04
C ASP A 69 5.89 6.72 -1.32
N ILE A 70 6.31 7.63 -2.19
CA ILE A 70 7.75 7.82 -2.48
C ILE A 70 8.47 8.28 -1.21
N PHE A 71 7.91 9.25 -0.48
CA PHE A 71 8.60 9.82 0.67
C PHE A 71 8.74 8.82 1.85
N PRO A 72 7.67 8.14 2.29
CA PRO A 72 7.76 7.10 3.32
C PRO A 72 8.67 5.94 2.93
N SER A 73 8.59 5.46 1.69
CA SER A 73 9.41 4.32 1.22
C SER A 73 10.90 4.66 1.20
N VAL A 74 11.28 5.88 0.83
CA VAL A 74 12.67 6.36 0.87
C VAL A 74 13.13 6.58 2.31
N SER A 75 12.24 7.05 3.20
CA SER A 75 12.59 7.26 4.62
C SER A 75 13.06 5.98 5.33
N LEU A 76 12.54 4.81 4.92
CA LEU A 76 12.96 3.51 5.43
C LEU A 76 14.42 3.16 5.06
N ALA A 77 15.00 3.82 4.05
CA ALA A 77 16.42 3.65 3.71
C ALA A 77 17.36 4.18 4.80
N TYR A 78 16.89 5.15 5.61
CA TYR A 78 17.66 5.79 6.67
C TYR A 78 17.59 5.07 8.03
N GLU A 79 16.87 3.95 8.11
CA GLU A 79 16.75 3.18 9.35
C GLU A 79 18.09 2.64 9.87
N LYS A 80 18.23 2.60 11.19
CA LYS A 80 19.42 2.04 11.83
C LYS A 80 19.35 0.52 11.88
N ALA A 81 20.52 -0.11 12.00
CA ALA A 81 20.63 -1.54 12.18
C ALA A 81 19.92 -2.00 13.47
N GLU A 82 19.09 -3.04 13.37
CA GLU A 82 18.36 -3.62 14.52
C GLU A 82 19.22 -4.53 15.40
N SER A 83 20.40 -4.91 14.91
CA SER A 83 21.32 -5.79 15.61
C SER A 83 22.74 -5.44 15.19
N ASP A 84 23.72 -6.02 15.89
CA ASP A 84 25.11 -5.83 15.55
C ASP A 84 25.47 -6.52 14.22
N ILE A 85 25.23 -5.80 13.12
CA ILE A 85 25.37 -6.30 11.75
C ILE A 85 26.81 -6.66 11.39
N MET A 86 27.80 -6.14 12.12
CA MET A 86 29.22 -6.39 11.85
C MET A 86 29.68 -7.73 12.41
N HIS A 87 29.03 -8.23 13.46
CA HIS A 87 29.33 -9.54 14.05
C HIS A 87 28.61 -10.72 13.37
N LEU A 88 27.75 -10.44 12.38
CA LEU A 88 27.06 -11.46 11.60
C LEU A 88 27.94 -12.02 10.46
N LYS A 89 27.72 -13.29 10.10
CA LYS A 89 28.36 -13.90 8.93
C LYS A 89 27.84 -13.26 7.64
N PRO A 90 28.65 -13.19 6.57
CA PRO A 90 28.19 -12.72 5.26
C PRO A 90 26.98 -13.53 4.78
N ARG A 91 26.01 -12.85 4.15
CA ARG A 91 24.80 -13.47 3.63
C ARG A 91 25.11 -14.53 2.58
N ASN A 92 24.25 -15.54 2.45
CA ASN A 92 24.35 -16.50 1.37
C ASN A 92 23.57 -16.00 0.13
N PRO A 93 24.21 -15.73 -1.02
CA PRO A 93 23.52 -15.18 -2.19
C PRO A 93 22.38 -16.05 -2.74
N ARG A 94 22.40 -17.37 -2.50
CA ARG A 94 21.39 -18.31 -2.99
C ARG A 94 20.18 -18.42 -2.09
N LYS A 95 20.39 -18.34 -0.76
CA LYS A 95 19.34 -18.50 0.27
C LYS A 95 18.78 -17.16 0.73
N ASP A 96 19.63 -16.17 0.97
CA ASP A 96 19.27 -14.86 1.52
C ASP A 96 19.05 -13.86 0.38
N ARG A 97 17.93 -14.04 -0.32
CA ARG A 97 17.50 -13.14 -1.40
C ARG A 97 16.94 -11.85 -0.82
N LEU A 98 16.83 -10.84 -1.69
CA LEU A 98 16.26 -9.53 -1.32
C LEU A 98 14.77 -9.70 -1.01
N VAL A 99 14.03 -10.33 -1.91
CA VAL A 99 12.63 -10.69 -1.72
C VAL A 99 12.53 -12.20 -1.54
N ASN A 100 12.03 -12.62 -0.38
CA ASN A 100 11.74 -14.00 -0.07
C ASN A 100 10.23 -14.25 -0.19
N GLU A 101 9.83 -15.49 -0.50
CA GLU A 101 8.42 -15.86 -0.59
C GLU A 101 7.65 -15.57 0.70
N SER A 102 8.25 -15.83 1.87
CA SER A 102 7.62 -15.52 3.16
C SER A 102 7.37 -14.02 3.36
N LEU A 103 8.27 -13.17 2.84
CA LEU A 103 8.10 -11.71 2.91
C LEU A 103 6.95 -11.27 2.00
N ALA A 104 6.92 -11.79 0.76
CA ALA A 104 5.85 -11.51 -0.19
C ALA A 104 4.49 -12.01 0.32
N ALA A 105 4.43 -13.23 0.85
CA ALA A 105 3.19 -13.79 1.40
C ALA A 105 2.66 -12.99 2.58
N TYR A 106 3.54 -12.55 3.49
CA TYR A 106 3.16 -11.70 4.61
C TYR A 106 2.67 -10.31 4.16
N SER A 107 3.43 -9.65 3.28
CA SER A 107 3.05 -8.34 2.74
C SER A 107 1.73 -8.40 1.97
N TYR A 108 1.61 -9.32 1.01
CA TYR A 108 0.45 -9.37 0.13
C TYR A 108 -0.79 -9.93 0.81
N PHE A 109 -0.72 -11.13 1.39
CA PHE A 109 -1.92 -11.85 1.82
C PHE A 109 -2.35 -11.53 3.25
N GLN A 110 -1.46 -10.98 4.09
CA GLN A 110 -1.86 -10.58 5.45
C GLN A 110 -2.12 -9.08 5.50
N ILE A 111 -1.08 -8.26 5.33
CA ILE A 111 -1.23 -6.81 5.47
C ILE A 111 -2.04 -6.24 4.32
N GLY A 112 -1.71 -6.59 3.07
CA GLY A 112 -2.45 -6.15 1.89
C GLY A 112 -3.93 -6.56 1.92
N ALA A 113 -4.24 -7.74 2.48
CA ALA A 113 -5.63 -8.16 2.68
C ALA A 113 -6.37 -7.30 3.72
N ILE A 114 -5.71 -6.95 4.83
CA ILE A 114 -6.28 -6.03 5.83
C ILE A 114 -6.52 -4.64 5.22
N GLN A 115 -5.56 -4.12 4.45
CA GLN A 115 -5.72 -2.85 3.74
C GLN A 115 -6.88 -2.88 2.74
N SER A 116 -7.02 -3.97 1.99
CA SER A 116 -8.12 -4.15 1.04
C SER A 116 -9.46 -4.19 1.76
N PHE A 117 -9.54 -4.93 2.87
CA PHE A 117 -10.75 -5.02 3.68
C PHE A 117 -11.14 -3.66 4.27
N ALA A 118 -10.17 -2.87 4.74
CA ALA A 118 -10.41 -1.51 5.21
C ALA A 118 -10.96 -0.61 4.07
N GLY A 119 -10.32 -0.64 2.89
CA GLY A 119 -10.78 0.12 1.72
C GLY A 119 -12.18 -0.28 1.25
N PHE A 120 -12.51 -1.57 1.21
CA PHE A 120 -13.86 -2.02 0.88
C PHE A 120 -14.89 -1.65 1.95
N THR A 121 -14.51 -1.68 3.22
CA THR A 121 -15.39 -1.23 4.31
C THR A 121 -15.75 0.24 4.12
N ASP A 122 -14.76 1.08 3.87
CA ASP A 122 -14.97 2.51 3.63
C ASP A 122 -15.73 2.81 2.33
N TYR A 123 -15.51 2.03 1.27
CA TYR A 123 -16.30 2.10 0.05
C TYR A 123 -17.79 1.80 0.31
N PHE A 124 -18.09 0.69 1.00
CA PHE A 124 -19.48 0.31 1.28
C PHE A 124 -20.14 1.27 2.25
N THR A 125 -19.42 1.85 3.22
CA THR A 125 -19.99 2.86 4.12
C THR A 125 -20.31 4.15 3.37
N ALA A 126 -19.42 4.64 2.49
CA ALA A 126 -19.67 5.81 1.67
C ALA A 126 -20.87 5.60 0.72
N MET A 127 -20.98 4.42 0.11
CA MET A 127 -22.12 4.06 -0.74
C MET A 127 -23.43 3.97 0.05
N ALA A 128 -23.44 3.29 1.21
CA ALA A 128 -24.67 3.13 2.00
C ALA A 128 -25.17 4.45 2.62
N GLN A 129 -24.27 5.35 3.01
CA GLN A 129 -24.65 6.67 3.53
C GLN A 129 -25.37 7.52 2.47
N GLU A 130 -24.98 7.37 1.21
CA GLU A 130 -25.57 8.07 0.05
C GLU A 130 -26.75 7.29 -0.57
N GLY A 131 -27.22 6.22 0.05
CA GLY A 131 -28.42 5.47 -0.37
C GLY A 131 -28.19 4.25 -1.24
N TRP A 132 -26.94 3.88 -1.49
CA TRP A 132 -26.56 2.70 -2.26
C TRP A 132 -26.18 1.56 -1.33
N TYR A 133 -27.15 0.72 -0.96
CA TYR A 133 -26.88 -0.41 -0.09
C TYR A 133 -25.99 -1.46 -0.77
N PRO A 134 -25.15 -2.20 0.00
CA PRO A 134 -24.21 -3.17 -0.57
C PRO A 134 -24.86 -4.21 -1.49
N LEU A 135 -26.10 -4.62 -1.19
CA LEU A 135 -26.84 -5.59 -2.02
C LEU A 135 -27.26 -5.00 -3.37
N LEU A 136 -27.62 -3.72 -3.42
CA LEU A 136 -27.97 -3.01 -4.66
C LEU A 136 -26.73 -2.75 -5.53
N CYS A 137 -25.57 -2.56 -4.91
CA CYS A 137 -24.31 -2.34 -5.64
C CYS A 137 -23.89 -3.54 -6.49
N VAL A 138 -24.31 -4.76 -6.15
CA VAL A 138 -23.97 -5.98 -6.90
C VAL A 138 -24.65 -5.97 -8.26
N GLY A 139 -23.87 -6.07 -9.34
CA GLY A 139 -24.41 -6.02 -10.72
C GLY A 139 -24.81 -4.62 -11.19
N LEU A 140 -24.58 -3.57 -10.40
CA LEU A 140 -25.03 -2.21 -10.72
C LEU A 140 -24.22 -1.57 -11.85
N ARG A 141 -23.00 -2.06 -12.13
CA ARG A 141 -22.05 -1.47 -13.08
C ARG A 141 -22.67 -1.10 -14.43
N SER A 142 -23.42 -2.02 -15.06
CA SER A 142 -23.97 -1.79 -16.41
C SER A 142 -24.94 -0.61 -16.43
N HIS A 143 -25.72 -0.44 -15.37
CA HIS A 143 -26.68 0.66 -15.24
C HIS A 143 -25.99 1.94 -14.76
N TRP A 144 -24.99 1.81 -13.90
CA TRP A 144 -24.21 2.92 -13.33
C TRP A 144 -23.42 3.68 -14.41
N GLU A 145 -22.79 2.94 -15.32
CA GLU A 145 -21.94 3.50 -16.38
C GLU A 145 -22.74 3.90 -17.64
N ASP A 146 -24.04 3.61 -17.69
CA ASP A 146 -24.90 4.01 -18.81
C ASP A 146 -25.15 5.52 -18.78
N VAL A 147 -24.65 6.20 -19.81
CA VAL A 147 -24.77 7.65 -20.02
C VAL A 147 -26.19 8.05 -20.40
N HIS A 148 -26.97 7.14 -20.99
CA HIS A 148 -28.32 7.41 -21.43
C HIS A 148 -29.35 7.34 -20.29
N LEU A 149 -29.03 6.59 -19.22
CA LEU A 149 -29.87 6.47 -18.03
C LEU A 149 -29.67 7.70 -17.13
N GLN A 150 -30.73 8.49 -16.90
CA GLN A 150 -30.67 9.72 -16.09
C GLN A 150 -31.54 9.63 -14.82
N ASP A 151 -32.17 8.49 -14.60
CA ASP A 151 -33.22 8.21 -13.63
C ASP A 151 -32.95 6.88 -12.90
N LEU A 152 -31.68 6.58 -12.60
CA LEU A 152 -31.34 5.35 -11.87
C LEU A 152 -31.81 5.47 -10.41
N GLN A 153 -32.60 4.50 -9.96
CA GLN A 153 -33.11 4.48 -8.59
C GLN A 153 -32.11 3.89 -7.60
N ASP A 154 -31.96 4.55 -6.45
CA ASP A 154 -31.21 4.05 -5.30
C ASP A 154 -32.07 3.16 -4.37
N SER A 155 -31.54 2.75 -3.22
CA SER A 155 -32.30 1.91 -2.26
C SER A 155 -33.39 2.68 -1.52
N TYR A 156 -33.33 4.01 -1.49
CA TYR A 156 -34.34 4.89 -0.91
C TYR A 156 -35.42 5.30 -1.94
N GLY A 157 -35.26 4.93 -3.20
CA GLY A 157 -36.16 5.30 -4.30
C GLY A 157 -35.91 6.70 -4.87
N GLN A 158 -34.73 7.29 -4.65
CA GLN A 158 -34.33 8.55 -5.27
C GLN A 158 -33.78 8.29 -6.68
N GLU A 159 -34.07 9.19 -7.61
CA GLU A 159 -33.60 9.11 -8.99
C GLU A 159 -32.30 9.91 -9.16
N TRP A 160 -31.27 9.26 -9.70
CA TRP A 160 -29.94 9.82 -9.88
C TRP A 160 -29.57 9.99 -11.35
N THR A 161 -29.12 11.20 -11.68
CA THR A 161 -28.54 11.51 -13.01
C THR A 161 -27.14 10.92 -13.16
N TYR A 162 -26.67 10.75 -14.40
CA TYR A 162 -25.32 10.25 -14.68
C TYR A 162 -24.22 11.11 -14.01
N ALA A 163 -24.37 12.44 -14.03
CA ALA A 163 -23.38 13.34 -13.44
C ALA A 163 -23.28 13.19 -11.91
N GLN A 164 -24.42 13.02 -11.22
CA GLN A 164 -24.44 12.81 -9.77
C GLN A 164 -23.81 11.47 -9.39
N ARG A 165 -24.11 10.41 -10.15
CA ARG A 165 -23.50 9.08 -9.96
C ARG A 165 -22.00 9.10 -10.18
N LEU A 166 -21.55 9.80 -11.22
CA LEU A 166 -20.12 9.95 -11.50
C LEU A 166 -19.39 10.72 -10.39
N TYR A 167 -20.02 11.75 -9.83
CA TYR A 167 -19.47 12.46 -8.67
C TYR A 167 -19.36 11.53 -7.45
N GLN A 168 -20.40 10.74 -7.17
CA GLN A 168 -20.37 9.75 -6.09
C GLN A 168 -19.29 8.69 -6.30
N GLN A 169 -19.06 8.27 -7.53
CA GLN A 169 -17.96 7.37 -7.89
C GLN A 169 -16.59 8.00 -7.63
N TYR A 170 -16.42 9.30 -7.90
CA TYR A 170 -15.18 10.00 -7.54
C TYR A 170 -15.00 10.15 -6.03
N THR A 171 -16.09 10.35 -5.27
CA THR A 171 -16.05 10.30 -3.81
C THR A 171 -15.63 8.92 -3.32
N CYS A 172 -16.09 7.85 -3.97
CA CYS A 172 -15.64 6.49 -3.64
C CYS A 172 -14.13 6.31 -3.89
N TYR A 173 -13.59 6.86 -4.99
CA TYR A 173 -12.15 6.81 -5.25
C TYR A 173 -11.35 7.50 -4.17
N THR A 174 -11.80 8.68 -3.71
CA THR A 174 -11.09 9.46 -2.69
C THR A 174 -11.19 8.81 -1.32
N VAL A 175 -12.34 8.24 -0.97
CA VAL A 175 -12.53 7.49 0.28
C VAL A 175 -11.59 6.28 0.30
N PHE A 176 -11.60 5.46 -0.75
CA PHE A 176 -10.71 4.29 -0.83
C PHE A 176 -9.23 4.68 -0.82
N PHE A 177 -8.88 5.77 -1.51
CA PHE A 177 -7.53 6.36 -1.48
C PHE A 177 -7.12 6.72 -0.04
N ILE A 178 -7.97 7.43 0.71
CA ILE A 178 -7.69 7.80 2.11
C ILE A 178 -7.54 6.55 2.99
N SER A 179 -8.35 5.51 2.79
CA SER A 179 -8.24 4.26 3.54
C SER A 179 -6.88 3.59 3.33
N ILE A 180 -6.38 3.59 2.10
CA ILE A 180 -5.03 3.08 1.79
C ILE A 180 -4.00 3.93 2.54
N GLU A 181 -4.03 5.25 2.41
CA GLU A 181 -3.07 6.16 3.07
C GLU A 181 -3.03 5.98 4.59
N ILE A 182 -4.18 5.86 5.24
CA ILE A 182 -4.27 5.62 6.69
C ILE A 182 -3.62 4.28 7.05
N CYS A 183 -3.89 3.24 6.28
CA CYS A 183 -3.27 1.94 6.51
C CYS A 183 -1.77 1.95 6.22
N GLN A 184 -1.33 2.77 5.27
CA GLN A 184 0.08 2.93 4.92
C GLN A 184 0.88 3.65 6.02
N ILE A 185 0.26 4.57 6.76
CA ILE A 185 0.87 5.13 7.99
C ILE A 185 1.16 4.02 9.01
N ALA A 186 0.26 3.06 9.16
CA ALA A 186 0.51 1.90 10.02
C ALA A 186 1.56 0.95 9.40
N ASP A 187 1.52 0.72 8.08
CA ASP A 187 2.49 -0.15 7.40
C ASP A 187 3.92 0.40 7.53
N VAL A 188 4.15 1.70 7.30
CA VAL A 188 5.50 2.27 7.43
C VAL A 188 6.06 2.06 8.84
N LEU A 189 5.22 2.20 9.88
CA LEU A 189 5.62 2.00 11.28
C LEU A 189 6.00 0.54 11.56
N ILE A 190 5.21 -0.43 11.11
CA ILE A 190 5.55 -1.85 11.32
C ILE A 190 6.75 -2.29 10.48
N ARG A 191 7.04 -1.62 9.35
CA ARG A 191 8.20 -1.91 8.50
C ARG A 191 9.50 -1.32 9.01
N LYS A 192 9.47 -0.39 9.98
CA LYS A 192 10.68 0.13 10.64
C LYS A 192 11.51 -0.98 11.27
N THR A 193 10.86 -1.99 11.83
CA THR A 193 11.51 -3.09 12.56
C THR A 193 11.08 -4.45 11.99
N ARG A 194 12.03 -5.34 11.72
CA ARG A 194 11.75 -6.72 11.30
C ARG A 194 11.74 -7.71 12.45
N ARG A 195 12.45 -7.43 13.53
CA ARG A 195 12.59 -8.32 14.70
C ARG A 195 12.35 -7.61 16.02
N LEU A 196 12.87 -6.40 16.17
CA LEU A 196 12.68 -5.64 17.40
C LEU A 196 11.25 -5.14 17.54
N SER A 197 10.85 -4.90 18.78
CA SER A 197 9.60 -4.17 19.05
C SER A 197 9.80 -2.69 18.76
N ILE A 198 8.77 -2.03 18.24
CA ILE A 198 8.78 -0.58 18.01
C ILE A 198 9.02 0.22 19.29
N PHE A 199 8.66 -0.33 20.46
CA PHE A 199 8.93 0.30 21.76
C PHE A 199 10.41 0.27 22.15
N GLN A 200 11.18 -0.70 21.63
CA GLN A 200 12.63 -0.78 21.85
C GLN A 200 13.40 0.13 20.89
N GLN A 201 12.96 0.20 19.62
CA GLN A 201 13.59 1.03 18.59
C GLN A 201 13.21 2.51 18.74
N GLY A 202 11.96 2.79 19.12
CA GLY A 202 11.38 4.13 19.22
C GLY A 202 10.62 4.56 17.96
N PHE A 203 9.50 5.26 18.15
CA PHE A 203 8.63 5.70 17.06
C PHE A 203 9.24 6.82 16.19
N PHE A 204 9.91 7.79 16.82
CA PHE A 204 10.41 9.01 16.15
C PHE A 204 11.93 9.03 15.94
N ARG A 205 12.62 7.93 16.24
CA ARG A 205 14.05 7.79 15.97
C ARG A 205 14.22 7.02 14.66
N ASN A 206 14.49 7.76 13.58
CA ASN A 206 15.12 7.22 12.36
C ASN A 206 16.60 7.58 12.42
#